data_AF-A0A7J4NXM0-F1
#
_entry.id   AF-A0A7J4NXM0-F1
#
_cell.length_a   1.000
_cell.length_b   1.000
_cell.length_c   1.000
_cell.angle_alpha   90.00
_cell.angle_beta   90.00
_cell.angle_gamma   90.00
#
_symmetry.space_group_name_H-M   'P 1'
#
loop_
_entity.id
_entity.type
_entity.pdbx_description
1 polymer ?
#
loop_
_entity_poly.entity_id
_entity_poly.type
_entity_poly.pdbx_seq_one_letter_code
_entity_poly.pdbx_strand_id
1 'polypeptide(L)' 'VDYEFRTTVVPGIVDGGDLEEIAKTLAGSKRYVLQGFKPGSTLSDECRSVEPYSLVEMRQFVDRVSPYFADVGLRV' A
#
# COMPACT_ATOMS: atom_id res chain seq x y z
N VAL A 1 9.88 -15.62 -4.81
CA VAL A 1 10.39 -14.43 -4.09
C VAL A 1 10.73 -14.88 -2.68
N ASP A 2 11.89 -14.53 -2.16
CA ASP A 2 12.32 -14.98 -0.82
C ASP A 2 11.47 -14.35 0.29
N TYR A 3 11.08 -13.08 0.12
CA TYR A 3 10.14 -12.35 0.99
C TYR A 3 9.58 -11.10 0.28
N GLU A 4 8.45 -10.60 0.79
CA GLU A 4 7.91 -9.27 0.44
C GLU A 4 7.41 -8.59 1.72
N PHE A 5 7.57 -7.27 1.79
CA PHE A 5 6.76 -6.45 2.68
C PHE A 5 5.50 -6.05 1.92
N ARG A 6 4.35 -6.03 2.61
CA ARG A 6 3.08 -5.68 1.99
C ARG A 6 2.23 -4.85 2.93
N THR A 7 1.65 -3.80 2.36
CA THR A 7 0.71 -2.91 3.05
C THR A 7 -0.62 -2.91 2.32
N THR A 8 -1.71 -3.12 3.06
CA THR A 8 -3.06 -2.88 2.52
C THR A 8 -3.37 -1.41 2.73
N VAL A 9 -3.58 -0.67 1.63
CA VAL A 9 -3.75 0.78 1.64
C VAL A 9 -5.23 1.09 1.87
N VAL A 10 -5.62 1.26 3.13
CA VAL A 10 -7.00 1.55 3.54
C VAL A 10 -7.19 3.07 3.65
N PRO A 11 -8.06 3.68 2.85
CA PRO A 11 -8.34 5.11 2.93
C PRO A 11 -8.75 5.55 4.33
N GLY A 12 -8.16 6.65 4.81
CA GLY A 12 -8.36 7.18 6.16
C GLY A 12 -7.54 6.50 7.27
N ILE A 13 -6.80 5.42 6.95
CA ILE A 13 -5.88 4.76 7.88
C ILE A 13 -4.43 4.82 7.36
N VAL A 14 -4.26 4.64 6.05
CA VAL A 14 -2.96 4.67 5.37
C VAL A 14 -3.06 5.58 4.17
N ASP A 15 -2.28 6.65 4.15
CA ASP A 15 -2.15 7.55 3.02
C ASP A 15 -0.74 7.54 2.40
N GLY A 16 -0.53 8.40 1.39
CA GLY A 16 0.77 8.49 0.71
C GLY A 16 1.93 8.94 1.62
N GLY A 17 1.66 9.74 2.65
CA GLY A 17 2.66 10.16 3.64
C GLY A 17 3.09 8.99 4.52
N ASP A 18 2.13 8.22 5.03
CA ASP A 18 2.42 7.00 5.80
C ASP A 18 3.24 6.00 4.98
N LEU A 19 2.88 5.82 3.70
CA LEU A 19 3.59 4.93 2.79
C LEU A 19 5.04 5.36 2.56
N GLU A 20 5.32 6.67 2.54
CA GLU A 20 6.68 7.18 2.40
C GLU A 20 7.52 6.94 3.66
N GLU A 21 6.93 7.12 4.85
CA GLU A 21 7.62 6.82 6.11
C GLU A 21 7.88 5.31 6.29
N ILE A 22 6.93 4.47 5.89
CA ILE A 22 7.13 3.01 5.81
C ILE A 22 8.24 2.70 4.81
N ALA A 23 8.25 3.33 3.62
CA ALA A 23 9.26 3.10 2.60
C ALA A 23 10.67 3.46 3.09
N LYS A 24 10.82 4.60 3.78
CA LYS A 24 12.08 4.99 4.43
C LYS A 24 12.53 3.98 5.48
N THR A 25 11.59 3.48 6.29
CA THR A 25 11.87 2.47 7.33
C THR A 25 12.34 1.15 6.74
N LEU A 26 11.78 0.76 5.59
CA LEU A 26 12.09 -0.51 4.92
C LEU A 26 13.19 -0.38 3.84
N ALA A 27 13.85 0.78 3.75
CA ALA A 27 14.86 1.07 2.74
C ALA A 27 15.99 0.01 2.77
N GLY A 28 16.36 -0.49 1.59
CA GLY A 28 17.35 -1.57 1.43
C GLY A 28 16.74 -2.98 1.39
N SER A 29 15.44 -3.13 1.67
CA SER A 29 14.73 -4.38 1.36
C SER A 29 14.44 -4.50 -0.14
N LYS A 30 14.28 -5.74 -0.63
CA LYS A 30 14.18 -6.00 -2.07
C LYS A 30 12.84 -5.61 -2.67
N ARG A 31 11.72 -5.96 -2.01
CA ARG A 31 10.38 -5.89 -2.59
C ARG A 31 9.34 -5.35 -1.61
N TYR A 32 8.57 -4.37 -2.08
CA TYR A 32 7.41 -3.82 -1.36
C TYR A 32 6.16 -3.89 -2.24
N VAL A 33 5.03 -4.31 -1.66
CA VAL A 33 3.77 -4.47 -2.37
C VAL A 33 2.71 -3.58 -1.74
N LEU A 34 2.13 -2.71 -2.56
CA LEU A 34 0.94 -1.96 -2.20
C LEU A 34 -0.29 -2.76 -2.64
N GLN A 35 -1.11 -3.12 -1.67
CA GLN A 35 -2.35 -3.84 -1.89
C GLN A 35 -3.53 -2.88 -1.73
N GLY A 36 -4.40 -2.81 -2.73
CA GLY A 36 -5.65 -2.08 -2.66
C GLY A 36 -6.58 -2.70 -1.62
N PHE A 37 -7.23 -1.85 -0.84
CA PHE A 37 -8.24 -2.27 0.11
C PHE A 37 -9.49 -2.82 -0.58
N LYS A 38 -10.10 -3.87 0.00
CA LYS A 38 -11.37 -4.46 -0.47
C LYS A 38 -12.41 -4.38 0.66
N PRO A 39 -13.47 -3.56 0.49
CA PRO A 39 -14.55 -3.48 1.45
C PRO A 39 -15.37 -4.79 1.48
N GLY A 40 -16.20 -4.97 2.51
CA GLY A 40 -17.08 -6.12 2.68
C GLY A 40 -16.72 -7.02 3.86
N SER A 41 -15.73 -7.90 3.70
CA SER A 41 -15.29 -8.83 4.76
C SER A 41 -14.10 -8.25 5.54
N THR A 42 -14.37 -7.23 6.35
CA THR A 42 -13.36 -6.51 7.13
C THR A 42 -13.45 -6.88 8.62
N LEU A 43 -12.35 -6.68 9.35
CA LEU A 43 -12.32 -6.93 10.80
C LEU A 43 -13.13 -5.88 11.59
N SER A 44 -13.01 -4.61 11.21
CA SER A 44 -13.87 -3.53 11.74
C SER A 44 -15.05 -3.29 10.81
N ASP A 45 -16.23 -3.12 11.39
CA ASP A 45 -17.45 -2.78 10.65
C ASP A 45 -17.36 -1.41 9.97
N GLU A 46 -16.60 -0.47 10.55
CA GLU A 46 -16.37 0.88 9.99
C GLU A 46 -15.66 0.83 8.63
N CYS A 47 -14.81 -0.19 8.44
CA CYS A 47 -14.09 -0.38 7.18
C CYS A 47 -14.97 -0.99 6.07
N ARG A 48 -16.15 -1.55 6.39
CA ARG A 48 -16.97 -2.28 5.39
C ARG A 48 -17.49 -1.40 4.26
N SER A 49 -17.65 -0.10 4.52
CA SER A 49 -18.16 0.89 3.57
C SER A 49 -17.12 1.91 3.15
N VAL A 50 -15.84 1.71 3.48
CA VAL A 50 -14.76 2.60 3.03
C VAL A 50 -14.55 2.38 1.54
N GLU A 51 -14.76 3.44 0.76
CA GLU A 51 -14.49 3.47 -0.67
C GLU A 51 -12.98 3.36 -0.90
N PRO A 52 -12.47 2.35 -1.62
CA PRO A 52 -11.03 2.20 -1.88
C PRO A 52 -10.45 3.34 -2.71
N TYR A 53 -9.13 3.53 -2.60
CA TYR A 53 -8.40 4.36 -3.57
C TYR A 53 -8.57 3.81 -4.97
N SER A 54 -8.72 4.72 -5.94
CA SER A 54 -8.76 4.38 -7.36
C SER A 54 -7.44 3.78 -7.82
N LEU A 55 -7.48 3.06 -8.96
CA LEU A 55 -6.26 2.53 -9.58
C LEU A 55 -5.24 3.64 -9.89
N VAL A 56 -5.70 4.85 -10.21
CA VAL A 56 -4.84 6.01 -10.51
C VAL A 56 -4.10 6.44 -9.25
N GLU A 57 -4.81 6.62 -8.14
CA GLU A 57 -4.20 6.98 -6.84
C GLU A 57 -3.23 5.90 -6.36
N MET A 58 -3.61 4.62 -6.48
CA MET A 58 -2.75 3.51 -6.12
C MET A 58 -1.44 3.49 -6.94
N ARG A 59 -1.48 3.85 -8.23
CA ARG A 59 -0.26 3.98 -9.06
C ARG A 59 0.60 5.15 -8.61
N GLN A 60 0.00 6.28 -8.24
CA GLN A 60 0.74 7.42 -7.68
C GLN A 60 1.48 7.04 -6.39
N PHE A 61 0.87 6.20 -5.55
CA PHE A 61 1.54 5.68 -4.35
C PHE A 61 2.70 4.75 -4.69
N VAL A 62 2.56 3.89 -5.69
CA VAL A 62 3.68 3.07 -6.20
C VAL A 62 4.83 3.95 -6.65
N ASP A 63 4.55 4.97 -7.46
CA ASP A 63 5.58 5.89 -7.96
C ASP A 63 6.30 6.60 -6.81
N ARG A 64 5.57 7.00 -5.76
CA ARG A 64 6.13 7.65 -4.57
C ARG A 64 7.11 6.77 -3.80
N VAL A 65 6.82 5.47 -3.67
CA VAL A 65 7.67 4.53 -2.89
C VAL A 65 8.71 3.81 -3.74
N SER A 66 8.57 3.82 -5.07
CA SER A 66 9.49 3.14 -6.00
C SER A 66 10.97 3.48 -5.82
N PRO A 67 11.38 4.74 -5.51
CA PRO A 67 12.78 5.07 -5.30
C PRO A 67 13.46 4.31 -4.14
N TYR A 68 12.70 3.70 -3.23
CA TYR A 68 13.22 3.05 -2.02
C TYR A 68 13.47 1.54 -2.18
N PHE A 69 12.96 0.91 -3.25
CA PHE A 69 12.99 -0.54 -3.43
C PHE A 69 13.46 -0.93 -4.84
N ALA A 70 14.04 -2.12 -4.97
CA ALA A 70 14.40 -2.65 -6.29
C ALA A 70 13.16 -3.04 -7.12
N ASP A 71 12.06 -3.36 -6.44
CA ASP A 71 10.83 -3.86 -7.05
C ASP A 71 9.63 -3.46 -6.21
N VAL A 72 8.67 -2.76 -6.83
CA VAL A 72 7.42 -2.36 -6.19
C VAL A 72 6.24 -2.96 -6.96
N GLY A 73 5.42 -3.73 -6.26
CA GLY A 73 4.24 -4.37 -6.81
C GLY A 73 2.96 -3.64 -6.46
N LEU A 74 1.99 -3.64 -7.39
CA LEU A 74 0.62 -3.24 -7.13
C LEU A 74 -0.31 -4.46 -7.19
N ARG A 75 -1.18 -4.63 -6.19
CA ARG A 75 -2.22 -5.65 -6.15
C ARG A 75 -3.57 -5.02 -5.83
N VAL A 76 -4.46 -4.88 -6.81
CA VAL A 76 -5.83 -4.37 -6.65
C VAL A 76 -6.85 -5.47 -6.95
#